data_AF-A0A0D2GU80-F1
#
_entry.id   AF-A0A0D2GU80-F1
#
_cell.length_a   1.000
_cell.length_b   1.000
_cell.length_c   1.000
_cell.angle_alpha   90.00
_cell.angle_beta   90.00
_cell.angle_gamma   90.00
#
_symmetry.space_group_name_H-M   'P 1'
#
loop_
_entity.id
_entity.type
_entity.pdbx_description
1 polymer ?
#
loop_
_entity_poly.entity_id
_entity_poly.type
_entity_poly.pdbx_seq_one_letter_code
_entity_poly.pdbx_strand_id
1 'polypeptide(L)'
;MTTQMLRKGGTVLTHDDLGHVAPKKLDLLIQDSSIANIEEDVSTRRARVVDCTGKIVSPDFVDTHHHTWQTQLMGAYADGTLLKYFPTG
;
A
#
# COMPACT_ATOMS: atom_id res chain seq x y z
N MET A 1 12.35 -18.19 12.85
CA MET A 1 13.23 -17.00 12.88
C MET A 1 12.37 -15.79 12.55
N THR A 2 12.50 -14.69 13.29
CA THR A 2 11.75 -13.46 13.00
C THR A 2 12.40 -12.73 11.82
N THR A 3 11.58 -12.24 10.89
CA THR A 3 12.05 -11.48 9.73
C THR A 3 11.91 -9.99 10.02
N GLN A 4 12.95 -9.20 9.80
CA GLN A 4 12.87 -7.74 9.94
C GLN A 4 13.16 -7.05 8.62
N MET A 5 12.39 -6.00 8.32
CA MET A 5 12.58 -5.14 7.16
C MET A 5 12.45 -3.68 7.58
N LEU A 6 13.39 -2.85 7.14
CA LEU A 6 13.38 -1.41 7.43
C LEU A 6 13.17 -0.63 6.14
N ARG A 7 12.15 0.22 6.08
CA ARG A 7 12.00 1.28 5.07
C ARG A 7 12.66 2.53 5.61
N LYS A 8 13.77 2.98 5.03
CA LYS A 8 14.60 4.07 5.58
C LYS A 8 14.50 5.36 4.75
N GLY A 9 14.35 6.51 5.39
CA GLY A 9 14.38 7.84 4.78
C GLY A 9 13.17 8.20 3.92
N GLY A 10 12.04 7.51 4.09
CA GLY A 10 10.84 7.72 3.30
C GLY A 10 9.99 8.91 3.77
N THR A 11 9.18 9.45 2.87
CA THR A 11 8.04 10.31 3.25
C THR A 11 6.87 9.39 3.60
N VAL A 12 6.70 9.09 4.89
CA VAL A 12 5.63 8.24 5.41
C VAL A 12 4.35 9.05 5.54
N LEU A 13 3.26 8.56 4.96
CA LEU A 13 1.92 9.12 5.13
C LEU A 13 1.31 8.56 6.43
N THR A 14 1.28 9.38 7.47
CA THR A 14 0.64 9.03 8.75
C THR A 14 -0.80 9.52 8.78
N HIS A 15 -1.71 8.69 9.28
CA HIS A 15 -3.12 8.99 9.43
C HIS A 15 -3.44 9.18 10.92
N ASP A 16 -4.22 10.21 11.26
CA ASP A 16 -4.80 10.35 12.60
C ASP A 16 -6.19 9.69 12.68
N ASP A 17 -6.77 9.63 13.89
CA ASP A 17 -8.08 9.03 14.14
C ASP A 17 -9.24 9.77 13.45
N LEU A 18 -9.00 10.99 12.97
CA LEU A 18 -9.97 11.81 12.22
C LEU A 18 -9.80 11.65 10.70
N GLY A 19 -8.84 10.85 10.26
CA GLY A 19 -8.56 10.60 8.85
C GLY A 19 -7.70 11.67 8.17
N HIS A 20 -7.11 12.61 8.92
CA HIS A 20 -6.14 13.54 8.34
C HIS A 20 -4.84 12.84 8.01
N VAL A 21 -4.29 13.17 6.84
CA VAL A 21 -3.03 12.61 6.35
C VAL A 21 -1.93 13.65 6.45
N ALA A 22 -0.86 13.31 7.17
CA ALA A 22 0.32 14.14 7.30
C ALA A 22 1.55 13.41 6.71
N PRO A 23 2.26 14.01 5.73
CA PRO A 23 3.53 13.47 5.26
C PRO A 23 4.64 13.81 6.26
N LYS A 24 5.38 12.80 6.71
CA LYS A 24 6.53 12.95 7.63
C LYS A 24 7.73 12.18 7.11
N LYS A 25 8.93 12.74 7.28
CA LYS A 25 10.16 11.98 7.00
C LYS A 25 10.43 11.02 8.15
N LEU A 26 10.21 9.74 7.92
CA LEU A 26 10.29 8.70 8.95
C LEU A 26 10.86 7.41 8.36
N ASP A 27 11.36 6.57 9.27
CA ASP A 27 11.72 5.19 9.01
C ASP A 27 10.58 4.27 9.51
N LEU A 28 10.34 3.17 8.80
CA LEU A 28 9.30 2.19 9.16
C LEU A 28 9.92 0.80 9.30
N LEU A 29 9.96 0.29 10.52
CA LEU A 29 10.44 -1.05 10.85
C LEU A 29 9.26 -2.03 10.85
N ILE A 30 9.36 -3.06 10.02
CA ILE A 30 8.42 -4.17 9.95
C ILE A 30 9.08 -5.37 10.59
N GLN A 31 8.38 -6.02 11.51
CA GLN A 31 8.77 -7.31 12.06
C GLN A 31 7.69 -8.33 11.72
N ASP A 32 8.09 -9.38 11.00
CA ASP A 32 7.20 -10.40 10.47
C ASP A 32 6.08 -9.78 9.62
N SER A 33 4.85 -9.69 10.14
CA SER A 33 3.69 -9.12 9.47
C SER A 33 3.14 -7.87 10.15
N SER A 34 3.85 -7.28 11.12
CA SER A 34 3.40 -6.10 11.85
C SER A 34 4.41 -4.94 11.74
N ILE A 35 3.88 -3.73 11.84
CA ILE A 35 4.70 -2.53 11.99
C ILE A 35 5.18 -2.50 13.44
N ALA A 36 6.50 -2.60 13.63
CA ALA A 36 7.14 -2.64 14.93
C ALA A 36 7.56 -1.25 15.42
N ASN A 37 7.93 -0.35 14.50
CA ASN A 37 8.29 1.03 14.83
C ASN A 37 8.06 1.98 13.64
N ILE A 38 7.67 3.23 13.92
CA ILE A 38 7.56 4.34 12.99
C ILE A 38 8.18 5.59 13.65
N GLU A 39 9.45 5.87 13.36
CA GLU A 39 10.24 6.91 14.05
C GLU A 39 11.26 7.55 13.11
N GLU A 40 11.85 8.66 13.51
CA GLU A 40 13.00 9.24 12.81
C GLU A 40 14.26 8.40 13.07
N ASP A 41 15.03 8.12 12.02
CA ASP A 41 16.33 7.44 12.08
C ASP A 41 16.38 6.13 12.89
N VAL A 42 15.59 5.15 12.48
CA VAL A 42 15.61 3.82 13.10
C VAL A 42 16.91 3.09 12.75
N SER A 43 17.57 2.57 13.78
CA SER A 43 18.79 1.75 13.68
C SER A 43 18.53 0.30 14.05
N THR A 44 18.98 -0.62 13.20
CA THR A 44 18.88 -2.07 13.45
C THR A 44 20.01 -2.80 12.73
N ARG A 45 20.52 -3.87 13.36
CA ARG A 45 21.55 -4.74 12.80
C ARG A 45 20.99 -5.98 12.12
N ARG A 46 19.69 -6.22 12.24
CA ARG A 46 19.03 -7.49 11.83
C ARG A 46 18.09 -7.33 10.64
N ALA A 47 17.65 -6.11 10.34
CA ALA A 47 16.69 -5.89 9.28
C ALA A 47 17.35 -5.82 7.90
N ARG A 48 16.64 -6.33 6.91
CA ARG A 48 16.88 -5.97 5.52
C ARG A 48 16.46 -4.52 5.31
N VAL A 49 17.41 -3.65 4.99
CA VAL A 49 17.15 -2.24 4.75
C VAL A 49 16.76 -2.01 3.30
N VAL A 50 15.73 -1.19 3.09
CA VAL A 50 15.32 -0.66 1.80
C VAL A 50 15.32 0.86 1.89
N ASP A 51 16.16 1.50 1.08
CA ASP A 51 16.23 2.95 0.97
C ASP A 51 15.00 3.50 0.25
N CYS A 52 14.28 4.36 0.94
CA CYS A 52 13.07 5.03 0.48
C CYS A 52 13.28 6.54 0.31
N THR A 53 14.52 7.01 0.24
CA THR A 53 14.83 8.42 0.01
C THR A 53 14.14 8.94 -1.26
N GLY A 54 13.38 10.02 -1.10
CA GLY A 54 12.58 10.61 -2.18
C GLY A 54 11.40 9.75 -2.64
N LYS A 55 10.99 8.75 -1.85
CA LYS A 55 9.80 7.92 -2.08
C LYS A 55 8.73 8.22 -1.04
N ILE A 56 7.47 7.99 -1.43
CA ILE A 56 6.34 7.99 -0.50
C ILE A 56 6.15 6.57 0.02
N VAL A 57 5.93 6.44 1.32
CA VAL A 57 5.51 5.21 1.98
C VAL A 57 4.10 5.43 2.50
N SER A 58 3.14 4.68 2.00
CA SER A 58 1.73 4.78 2.39
C SER A 58 1.22 3.40 2.81
N PRO A 59 0.06 3.34 3.50
CA PRO A 59 -0.78 2.17 3.42
C PRO A 59 -1.04 1.79 1.95
N ASP A 60 -1.24 0.51 1.70
CA ASP A 60 -1.67 0.05 0.38
C ASP A 60 -3.13 0.42 0.13
N PHE A 61 -3.55 0.41 -1.13
CA PHE A 61 -4.93 0.67 -1.49
C PHE A 61 -5.82 -0.55 -1.19
N VAL A 62 -6.99 -0.28 -0.60
CA VAL A 62 -8.00 -1.31 -0.34
C VAL A 62 -9.06 -1.24 -1.45
N ASP A 63 -9.03 -2.22 -2.35
CA ASP A 63 -10.05 -2.42 -3.38
C ASP A 63 -11.25 -3.14 -2.75
N THR A 64 -12.37 -2.41 -2.58
CA THR A 64 -13.58 -2.93 -1.94
C THR A 64 -14.51 -3.65 -2.92
N HIS A 65 -14.30 -3.52 -4.22
CA HIS A 65 -15.21 -4.07 -5.22
C HIS A 65 -14.53 -4.25 -6.58
N HIS A 66 -14.19 -5.51 -6.89
CA HIS A 66 -13.59 -5.87 -8.17
C HIS A 66 -13.98 -7.28 -8.59
N HIS A 67 -14.49 -7.41 -9.82
CA HIS A 67 -14.73 -8.69 -10.47
C HIS A 67 -13.47 -9.16 -11.20
N THR A 68 -12.53 -9.77 -10.47
CA THR A 68 -11.21 -10.13 -11.01
C THR A 68 -11.26 -11.05 -12.24
N TRP A 69 -12.28 -11.91 -12.36
CA TRP A 69 -12.43 -12.77 -13.54
C TRP A 69 -12.69 -11.99 -14.85
N GLN A 70 -13.19 -10.75 -14.74
CA GLN A 70 -13.49 -9.88 -15.89
C GLN A 70 -12.26 -9.15 -16.44
N THR A 71 -11.06 -9.30 -15.85
CA THR A 71 -9.84 -8.61 -16.34
C THR A 71 -9.56 -8.88 -17.82
N GLN A 72 -9.90 -10.06 -18.34
CA GLN A 72 -9.76 -10.40 -19.77
C GLN A 72 -10.65 -9.55 -20.70
N LEU A 73 -11.67 -8.90 -20.16
CA LEU A 73 -12.62 -8.05 -20.88
C LEU A 73 -12.32 -6.55 -20.73
N MET A 74 -11.18 -6.20 -20.12
CA MET A 74 -10.80 -4.80 -19.90
C MET A 74 -10.79 -4.03 -21.22
N GLY A 75 -11.58 -2.96 -21.28
CA GLY A 75 -11.75 -2.12 -22.48
C GLY A 75 -12.74 -2.64 -23.53
N ALA A 76 -13.24 -3.88 -23.41
CA ALA A 76 -14.12 -4.49 -24.43
C ALA A 76 -15.54 -3.89 -24.49
N TYR A 77 -16.01 -3.24 -23.41
CA TYR A 77 -17.36 -2.70 -23.29
C TYR A 77 -17.39 -1.19 -23.01
N ALA A 78 -16.40 -0.45 -23.51
CA ALA A 78 -16.23 0.98 -23.22
C ALA A 78 -17.48 1.83 -23.54
N ASP A 79 -18.20 1.49 -24.62
CA ASP A 79 -19.43 2.19 -25.07
C ASP A 79 -20.72 1.38 -24.78
N GLY A 80 -20.63 0.36 -23.93
CA GLY A 80 -21.73 -0.54 -23.58
C GLY A 80 -22.54 -0.05 -22.37
N THR A 81 -23.83 -0.35 -22.35
CA THR A 81 -24.63 -0.21 -21.11
C THR A 81 -24.52 -1.48 -20.28
N LEU A 82 -24.79 -1.37 -18.98
CA LEU A 82 -24.83 -2.53 -18.08
C LEU A 82 -25.77 -3.64 -18.58
N LEU A 83 -26.93 -3.28 -19.15
CA LEU A 83 -27.87 -4.27 -19.70
C LEU A 83 -27.32 -4.99 -20.94
N LYS A 84 -26.47 -4.35 -21.75
CA LYS A 84 -25.79 -4.99 -22.88
C LYS A 84 -24.64 -5.88 -22.45
N TYR A 85 -24.10 -5.64 -21.26
CA TYR A 85 -23.04 -6.46 -20.66
C TYR A 85 -23.57 -7.80 -20.14
N PHE A 86 -24.81 -7.81 -19.61
CA PHE A 86 -25.41 -9.03 -19.11
C PHE A 86 -25.80 -10.01 -20.24
N PRO A 87 -25.60 -11.33 -20.04
CA PRO A 87 -26.07 -12.33 -20.98
C PRO A 87 -27.60 -12.30 -21.06
N THR A 88 -28.13 -12.32 -22.29
CA THR A 88 -29.55 -12.50 -22.58
C THR A 88 -29.82 -14.00 -22.66
N GLY A 89 -30.23 -14.61 -21.54
CA GLY A 89 -30.73 -15.98 -21.54
C GLY A 89 -31.95 -16.17 -22.43
#